data_AF-A0A847F6Z9-F1
#
_entry.id   AF-A0A847F6Z9-F1
#
_cell.length_a   1.000
_cell.length_b   1.000
_cell.length_c   1.000
_cell.angle_alpha   90.00
_cell.angle_beta   90.00
_cell.angle_gamma   90.00
#
_symmetry.space_group_name_H-M   'P 1'
#
loop_
_entity.id
_entity.type
_entity.pdbx_description
1 polymer ?
#
loop_
_entity_poly.entity_id
_entity_poly.type
_entity_poly.pdbx_seq_one_letter_code
_entity_poly.pdbx_strand_id
1 'polypeptide(L)'
;MVTPWVESAPLAILVVEEGGLIGDRAERMRRGGRALHVLRQNRDEDPESFARRCRAKLRELEDEGARIDEAALIGGGVRRRARTLSRAALLRALLGPMVRRGEGRLILTGREADRRVMESLAEIVGAQIADGIEIYADFDEPSKAERTSDDRARMARP
;
A
#
# COMPACT_ATOMS: atom_id res chain seq x y z
N MET A 1 37.79 17.98 1.68
CA MET A 1 37.02 17.56 2.86
C MET A 1 35.79 16.84 2.33
N VAL A 2 35.82 15.51 2.33
CA VAL A 2 34.73 14.69 1.78
C VAL A 2 33.71 14.52 2.91
N THR A 3 32.56 15.17 2.80
CA THR A 3 31.45 14.92 3.72
C THR A 3 31.06 13.45 3.57
N PRO A 4 31.05 12.63 4.64
CA PRO A 4 30.54 11.28 4.54
C PRO A 4 29.07 11.39 4.13
N TRP A 5 28.72 10.79 2.99
CA TRP A 5 27.34 10.64 2.56
C TRP A 5 26.64 9.85 3.67
N VAL A 6 25.77 10.51 4.44
CA VAL A 6 24.87 9.81 5.34
C VAL A 6 23.94 9.05 4.42
N GLU A 7 24.14 7.73 4.32
CA GLU A 7 23.22 6.88 3.59
C GLU A 7 21.86 6.99 4.27
N SER A 8 20.91 7.65 3.61
CA SER A 8 19.56 7.82 4.14
C SER A 8 18.98 6.45 4.45
N ALA A 9 18.55 6.25 5.70
CA ALA A 9 17.95 5.00 6.14
C ALA A 9 16.76 4.64 5.23
N PRO A 10 16.60 3.36 4.86
CA PRO A 10 15.49 2.92 4.03
C PRO A 10 14.15 3.20 4.71
N LEU A 11 13.19 3.69 3.92
CA LEU A 11 11.88 4.12 4.35
C LEU A 11 10.80 3.22 3.73
N ALA A 12 10.00 2.61 4.61
CA ALA A 12 8.77 1.93 4.25
C ALA A 12 7.59 2.91 4.26
N ILE A 13 6.74 2.85 3.24
CA ILE A 13 5.48 3.61 3.18
C ILE A 13 4.28 2.69 3.32
N LEU A 14 3.38 2.98 4.25
CA LEU A 14 2.11 2.29 4.38
C LEU A 14 0.94 3.24 4.07
N VAL A 15 0.28 3.04 2.94
CA VAL A 15 -0.93 3.77 2.54
C VAL A 15 -2.17 2.96 2.92
N VAL A 16 -3.07 3.56 3.69
CA VAL A 16 -4.26 2.89 4.24
C VAL A 16 -5.51 3.65 3.81
N GLU A 17 -6.29 3.04 2.92
CA GLU A 17 -7.58 3.59 2.51
C GLU A 17 -8.61 3.53 3.65
N GLU A 18 -9.67 4.32 3.52
CA GLU A 18 -10.80 4.33 4.44
C GLU A 18 -11.41 2.92 4.52
N GLY A 19 -11.48 2.37 5.73
CA GLY A 19 -11.94 1.01 6.03
C GLY A 19 -10.83 -0.04 6.06
N GLY A 20 -9.61 0.32 5.64
CA GLY A 20 -8.43 -0.54 5.63
C GLY A 20 -7.96 -0.90 7.03
N LEU A 21 -7.52 -2.15 7.19
CA LEU A 21 -7.03 -2.69 8.45
C LEU A 21 -5.52 -2.91 8.34
N ILE A 22 -4.76 -2.26 9.22
CA ILE A 22 -3.28 -2.34 9.21
C ILE A 22 -2.80 -3.73 9.65
N GLY A 23 -3.49 -4.36 10.61
CA GLY A 23 -3.07 -5.65 11.19
C GLY A 23 -1.61 -5.62 11.63
N ASP A 24 -0.91 -6.73 11.39
CA ASP A 24 0.53 -6.85 11.68
C ASP A 24 1.43 -6.30 10.57
N ARG A 25 0.85 -5.67 9.51
CA ARG A 25 1.62 -5.18 8.35
C ARG A 25 2.67 -4.15 8.75
N ALA A 26 2.28 -3.17 9.57
CA ALA A 26 3.19 -2.13 10.02
C ALA A 26 4.39 -2.72 10.78
N GLU A 27 4.14 -3.74 11.60
CA GLU A 27 5.19 -4.41 12.36
C GLU A 27 6.10 -5.24 11.44
N ARG A 28 5.53 -5.98 10.49
CA ARG A 28 6.30 -6.72 9.48
C ARG A 28 7.24 -5.81 8.67
N MET A 29 6.76 -4.63 8.27
CA MET A 29 7.58 -3.66 7.52
C MET A 29 8.70 -3.05 8.38
N ARG A 30 8.44 -2.78 9.67
CA ARG A 30 9.47 -2.26 10.59
C ARG A 30 10.58 -3.26 10.90
N ARG A 31 10.25 -4.55 11.03
CA ARG A 31 11.24 -5.62 11.33
C ARG A 31 12.37 -5.70 10.31
N GLY A 32 12.18 -5.14 9.10
CA GLY A 32 13.25 -4.97 8.10
C GLY A 32 14.29 -3.90 8.43
N GLY A 33 14.23 -3.27 9.61
CA GLY A 33 15.14 -2.17 10.00
C GLY A 33 14.79 -0.82 9.35
N ARG A 34 13.62 -0.73 8.72
CA ARG A 34 13.16 0.46 8.00
C ARG A 34 12.44 1.42 8.93
N ALA A 35 12.61 2.71 8.70
CA ALA A 35 11.66 3.69 9.19
C ALA A 35 10.29 3.43 8.52
N LEU A 36 9.18 3.68 9.22
CA LEU A 36 7.84 3.48 8.66
C LEU A 36 7.05 4.79 8.69
N HIS A 37 6.58 5.22 7.52
CA HIS A 37 5.64 6.32 7.39
C HIS A 37 4.24 5.79 7.02
N VAL A 38 3.22 6.20 7.77
CA VAL A 38 1.85 5.73 7.56
C VAL A 38 0.97 6.88 7.06
N LEU A 39 0.37 6.70 5.89
CA LEU A 39 -0.58 7.63 5.27
C LEU A 39 -1.96 7.01 5.34
N ARG A 40 -2.83 7.52 6.21
CA ARG A 40 -4.19 7.02 6.37
C ARG A 40 -5.22 7.99 5.79
N GLN A 41 -6.20 7.45 5.07
CA GLN A 41 -7.34 8.21 4.57
C GLN A 41 -8.29 8.53 5.72
N ASN A 42 -8.70 9.80 5.82
CA ASN A 42 -9.71 10.20 6.80
C ASN A 42 -11.11 9.76 6.36
N ARG A 43 -12.02 9.56 7.31
CA ARG A 43 -13.39 9.06 7.04
C ARG A 43 -14.15 9.91 6.02
N ASP A 44 -13.98 11.23 6.08
CA ASP A 44 -14.69 12.18 5.22
C ASP A 44 -13.81 12.69 4.06
N GLU A 45 -12.62 12.13 3.89
CA GLU A 45 -11.71 12.48 2.80
C GLU A 45 -12.03 11.64 1.57
N ASP A 46 -12.33 12.29 0.45
CA ASP A 46 -12.55 11.57 -0.80
C ASP A 46 -11.25 10.93 -1.33
N PRO A 47 -11.35 9.83 -2.12
CA PRO A 47 -10.16 9.13 -2.61
C PRO A 47 -9.20 9.97 -3.45
N GLU A 48 -9.67 11.01 -4.14
CA GLU A 48 -8.82 11.87 -4.98
C GLU A 48 -8.00 12.84 -4.13
N SER A 49 -8.66 13.49 -3.16
CA SER A 49 -7.99 14.34 -2.17
C SER A 49 -6.96 13.55 -1.37
N PHE A 50 -7.29 12.32 -0.96
CA PHE A 50 -6.34 11.42 -0.30
C PHE A 50 -5.13 11.10 -1.18
N ALA A 51 -5.35 10.74 -2.45
CA ALA A 51 -4.26 10.46 -3.38
C ALA A 51 -3.39 11.69 -3.65
N ARG A 52 -3.97 12.89 -3.71
CA ARG A 52 -3.23 14.15 -3.83
C ARG A 52 -2.36 14.42 -2.59
N ARG A 53 -2.90 14.23 -1.39
CA ARG A 53 -2.15 14.39 -0.13
C ARG A 53 -1.02 13.39 -0.01
N CYS A 54 -1.26 12.12 -0.36
CA CYS A 54 -0.20 11.10 -0.37
C CYS A 54 0.93 11.48 -1.33
N ARG A 55 0.59 11.92 -2.55
CA ARG A 55 1.59 12.38 -3.52
C ARG A 55 2.43 13.55 -3.02
N ALA A 56 1.78 14.54 -2.41
CA ALA A 56 2.47 15.68 -1.83
C ALA A 56 3.45 15.24 -0.73
N LYS A 57 3.02 14.35 0.17
CA LYS A 57 3.87 13.86 1.25
C LYS A 57 5.01 12.95 0.75
N LEU A 58 4.76 12.11 -0.24
CA LEU A 58 5.81 11.29 -0.85
C LEU A 58 6.88 12.17 -1.49
N ARG A 59 6.47 13.21 -2.21
CA ARG A 59 7.41 14.17 -2.81
C ARG A 59 8.22 14.92 -1.75
N GLU A 60 7.57 15.38 -0.68
CA GLU A 60 8.25 16.01 0.46
C GLU A 60 9.32 15.10 1.07
N LEU A 61 8.99 13.82 1.29
CA LEU A 61 9.94 12.83 1.82
C LEU A 61 11.11 12.60 0.85
N GLU A 62 10.88 12.57 -0.46
CA GLU A 62 11.95 12.47 -1.46
C GLU A 62 12.83 13.72 -1.49
N ASP A 63 12.23 14.90 -1.40
CA ASP A 63 12.95 16.18 -1.36
C ASP A 63 13.81 16.29 -0.08
N GLU A 64 13.41 15.64 1.01
CA GLU A 64 14.18 15.45 2.26
C GLU A 64 15.28 14.37 2.14
N GLY A 65 15.37 13.69 1.00
CA GLY A 65 16.37 12.65 0.74
C GLY A 65 15.99 11.25 1.25
N ALA A 66 14.71 11.00 1.55
CA ALA A 66 14.26 9.68 1.99
C ALA A 66 14.41 8.62 0.88
N ARG A 67 14.89 7.44 1.26
CA ARG A 67 15.05 6.29 0.38
C ARG A 67 13.85 5.36 0.49
N ILE A 68 12.82 5.56 -0.34
CA ILE A 68 11.64 4.68 -0.36
C ILE A 68 11.99 3.39 -1.12
N ASP A 69 12.08 2.26 -0.41
CA ASP A 69 12.40 0.94 -0.97
C ASP A 69 11.27 -0.10 -0.75
N GLU A 70 10.31 0.19 0.11
CA GLU A 70 9.16 -0.68 0.37
C GLU A 70 7.88 0.15 0.52
N ALA A 71 6.79 -0.30 -0.09
CA ALA A 71 5.49 0.32 0.03
C ALA A 71 4.37 -0.73 0.14
N ALA A 72 3.33 -0.40 0.88
CA ALA A 72 2.11 -1.19 0.93
C ALA A 72 0.88 -0.30 0.77
N LEU A 73 -0.08 -0.73 -0.06
CA LEU A 73 -1.40 -0.12 -0.20
C LEU A 73 -2.46 -1.07 0.37
N ILE A 74 -3.14 -0.64 1.44
CA ILE A 74 -4.21 -1.37 2.10
C ILE A 74 -5.57 -0.80 1.67
N GLY A 75 -6.33 -1.60 0.91
CA GLY A 75 -7.71 -1.32 0.54
C GLY A 75 -8.68 -1.46 1.71
N GLY A 76 -9.78 -0.71 1.65
CA GLY A 76 -10.80 -0.69 2.71
C GLY A 76 -12.11 -1.41 2.41
N GLY A 77 -12.18 -2.19 1.33
CA GLY A 77 -13.30 -3.07 0.98
C GLY A 77 -14.50 -2.40 0.32
N VAL A 78 -14.52 -1.07 0.20
CA VAL A 78 -15.66 -0.36 -0.41
C VAL A 78 -15.43 -0.18 -1.92
N ARG A 79 -16.23 -0.86 -2.74
CA ARG A 79 -16.21 -0.72 -4.20
C ARG A 79 -16.84 0.59 -4.64
N ARG A 80 -16.05 1.67 -4.73
CA ARG A 80 -16.44 2.91 -5.43
C ARG A 80 -15.62 3.03 -6.72
N ARG A 81 -16.26 3.27 -7.88
CA ARG A 81 -15.57 3.47 -9.18
C ARG A 81 -14.45 4.50 -9.11
N ALA A 82 -14.63 5.56 -8.31
CA ALA A 82 -13.62 6.60 -8.09
C ALA A 82 -12.29 6.08 -7.52
N ARG A 83 -12.29 4.94 -6.80
CA ARG A 83 -11.07 4.41 -6.17
C ARG A 83 -10.06 3.85 -7.18
N THR A 84 -10.48 3.34 -8.34
CA THR A 84 -9.54 2.77 -9.31
C THR A 84 -8.53 3.82 -9.82
N LEU A 85 -9.02 5.01 -10.16
CA LEU A 85 -8.16 6.11 -10.62
C LEU A 85 -7.24 6.61 -9.51
N SER A 86 -7.77 6.76 -8.29
CA SER A 86 -6.98 7.14 -7.12
C SER A 86 -5.89 6.13 -6.78
N ARG A 87 -6.21 4.82 -6.82
CA ARG A 87 -5.24 3.75 -6.65
C ARG A 87 -4.16 3.82 -7.73
N ALA A 88 -4.52 3.93 -9.00
CA ALA A 88 -3.53 4.08 -10.08
C ALA A 88 -2.62 5.32 -9.91
N ALA A 89 -3.15 6.42 -9.36
CA ALA A 89 -2.34 7.60 -9.03
C ALA A 89 -1.40 7.34 -7.84
N LEU A 90 -1.87 6.66 -6.80
CA LEU A 90 -1.07 6.25 -5.64
C LEU A 90 0.05 5.28 -6.02
N LEU A 91 -0.27 4.25 -6.81
CA LEU A 91 0.71 3.26 -7.26
C LEU A 91 1.83 3.93 -8.06
N ARG A 92 1.50 4.82 -9.00
CA ARG A 92 2.52 5.60 -9.73
C ARG A 92 3.39 6.44 -8.81
N ALA A 93 2.82 7.03 -7.76
CA ALA A 93 3.55 7.83 -6.80
C ALA A 93 4.51 6.99 -5.93
N LEU A 94 4.06 5.81 -5.50
CA LEU A 94 4.87 4.89 -4.69
C LEU A 94 5.98 4.23 -5.51
N LEU A 95 5.70 3.89 -6.77
CA LEU A 95 6.63 3.19 -7.64
C LEU A 95 7.65 4.12 -8.31
N GLY A 96 7.31 5.38 -8.55
CA GLY A 96 8.22 6.35 -9.19
C GLY A 96 9.62 6.39 -8.57
N PRO A 97 9.77 6.53 -7.24
CA PRO A 97 11.05 6.48 -6.56
C PRO A 97 11.78 5.14 -6.74
N MET A 98 11.06 4.02 -6.59
CA MET A 98 11.62 2.67 -6.73
C MET A 98 12.15 2.41 -8.15
N VAL A 99 11.37 2.80 -9.17
CA VAL A 99 11.72 2.66 -10.59
C VAL A 99 12.98 3.45 -10.93
N ARG A 100 13.12 4.68 -10.43
CA ARG A 100 14.34 5.48 -10.64
C ARG A 100 15.59 4.83 -10.04
N ARG A 101 15.42 4.05 -8.97
CA ARG A 101 16.52 3.38 -8.26
C ARG A 101 16.77 1.96 -8.75
N GLY A 102 15.86 1.39 -9.55
CA GLY A 102 15.95 0.03 -10.08
C GLY A 102 15.73 -1.07 -9.02
N GLU A 103 15.20 -0.70 -7.86
CA GLU A 103 14.95 -1.62 -6.75
C GLU A 103 13.73 -1.19 -5.96
N GLY A 104 12.98 -2.15 -5.43
CA GLY A 104 11.96 -1.89 -4.43
C GLY A 104 10.88 -2.96 -4.36
N ARG A 105 9.96 -2.78 -3.43
CA ARG A 105 8.84 -3.69 -3.21
C ARG A 105 7.54 -2.95 -3.01
N LEU A 106 6.50 -3.36 -3.74
CA LEU A 106 5.14 -2.88 -3.61
C LEU A 106 4.19 -4.03 -3.25
N ILE A 107 3.50 -3.88 -2.14
CA ILE A 107 2.53 -4.85 -1.64
C ILE A 107 1.11 -4.27 -1.78
N LEU A 108 0.23 -5.02 -2.43
CA LEU A 108 -1.19 -4.67 -2.50
C LEU A 108 -2.00 -5.60 -1.61
N THR A 109 -2.78 -5.04 -0.69
CA THR A 109 -3.57 -5.82 0.26
C THR A 109 -4.86 -5.06 0.61
N GLY A 110 -5.66 -5.62 1.50
CA GLY A 110 -6.92 -5.03 1.93
C GLY A 110 -7.84 -6.08 2.51
N ARG A 111 -9.14 -5.78 2.49
CA ARG A 111 -10.15 -6.76 2.89
C ARG A 111 -10.40 -7.78 1.79
N GLU A 112 -11.10 -8.87 2.11
CA GLU A 112 -11.52 -9.88 1.12
C GLU A 112 -12.21 -9.26 -0.11
N ALA A 113 -13.02 -8.22 0.11
CA ALA A 113 -13.72 -7.52 -0.97
C ALA A 113 -12.78 -6.80 -1.98
N ASP A 114 -11.54 -6.50 -1.58
CA ASP A 114 -10.50 -5.90 -2.40
C ASP A 114 -9.66 -6.93 -3.17
N ARG A 115 -9.69 -8.21 -2.78
CA ARG A 115 -8.74 -9.25 -3.24
C ARG A 115 -8.50 -9.23 -4.74
N ARG A 116 -9.56 -9.49 -5.51
CA ARG A 116 -9.49 -9.55 -6.97
C ARG A 116 -8.97 -8.26 -7.60
N VAL A 117 -9.33 -7.10 -7.04
CA VAL A 117 -8.92 -5.81 -7.58
C VAL A 117 -7.43 -5.59 -7.33
N MET A 118 -6.93 -5.92 -6.15
CA MET A 118 -5.50 -5.77 -5.85
C MET A 118 -4.64 -6.80 -6.58
N GLU A 119 -5.10 -8.03 -6.73
CA GLU A 119 -4.44 -9.05 -7.57
C GLU A 119 -4.33 -8.56 -9.01
N SER A 120 -5.44 -8.10 -9.60
CA SER A 120 -5.44 -7.56 -10.97
C SER A 120 -4.53 -6.34 -11.11
N LEU A 121 -4.50 -5.45 -10.10
CA LEU A 121 -3.60 -4.30 -10.11
C LEU A 121 -2.13 -4.74 -10.02
N ALA A 122 -1.80 -5.73 -9.18
CA ALA A 122 -0.44 -6.24 -9.05
C ALA A 122 0.04 -6.86 -10.36
N GLU A 123 -0.80 -7.66 -11.02
CA GLU A 123 -0.50 -8.26 -12.32
C GLU A 123 -0.29 -7.21 -13.41
N ILE A 124 -1.24 -6.27 -13.56
CA ILE A 124 -1.18 -5.23 -14.60
C ILE A 124 0.06 -4.34 -14.41
N VAL A 125 0.31 -3.92 -13.17
CA VAL A 125 1.43 -3.02 -12.89
C VAL A 125 2.76 -3.78 -12.95
N GLY A 126 2.81 -5.03 -12.49
CA GLY A 126 3.97 -5.90 -12.62
C GLY A 126 4.38 -6.11 -14.08
N ALA A 127 3.42 -6.30 -14.98
CA ALA A 127 3.68 -6.42 -16.41
C ALA A 127 4.22 -5.14 -17.08
N GLN A 128 4.14 -3.98 -16.41
CA GLN A 128 4.53 -2.67 -16.95
C GLN A 128 5.81 -2.11 -16.34
N ILE A 129 6.36 -2.74 -15.30
CA ILE A 129 7.49 -2.23 -14.54
C ILE A 129 8.78 -2.99 -14.86
N ALA A 130 9.91 -2.27 -14.81
CA ALA A 130 11.24 -2.79 -15.07
C ALA A 130 11.67 -3.84 -14.03
N ASP A 131 12.59 -4.71 -14.44
CA ASP A 131 13.21 -5.71 -13.57
C ASP A 131 13.82 -5.06 -12.32
N GLY A 132 13.72 -5.76 -11.18
CA GLY A 132 14.24 -5.30 -9.88
C GLY A 132 13.19 -4.75 -8.90
N ILE A 133 11.94 -4.57 -9.33
CA ILE A 133 10.83 -4.21 -8.45
C ILE A 133 9.89 -5.40 -8.24
N GLU A 134 9.72 -5.80 -6.99
CA GLU A 134 8.79 -6.84 -6.60
C GLU A 134 7.39 -6.25 -6.40
N ILE A 135 6.40 -6.73 -7.14
CA ILE A 135 5.01 -6.30 -7.00
C ILE A 135 4.15 -7.53 -6.79
N TYR A 136 3.43 -7.58 -5.67
CA TYR A 136 2.56 -8.70 -5.38
C TYR A 136 1.38 -8.32 -4.51
N ALA A 137 0.33 -9.12 -4.62
CA ALA A 137 -0.80 -9.06 -3.74
C ALA A 137 -0.59 -10.01 -2.56
N ASP A 138 -0.82 -9.54 -1.33
CA ASP A 138 -0.59 -10.32 -0.11
C ASP A 138 -1.75 -10.14 0.85
N PHE A 139 -2.63 -11.13 0.90
CA PHE A 139 -3.80 -11.15 1.75
C PHE A 139 -3.55 -12.10 2.91
N ASP A 140 -3.71 -11.63 4.14
CA ASP A 140 -3.71 -12.51 5.29
C ASP A 140 -4.84 -13.54 5.10
N GLU A 141 -4.55 -14.83 5.36
CA GLU A 141 -5.59 -15.85 5.33
C GLU A 141 -6.70 -15.46 6.32
N PRO A 142 -7.99 -15.60 5.94
CA PRO A 142 -9.09 -15.25 6.84
C PRO A 142 -8.94 -16.06 8.13
N SER A 143 -8.76 -15.34 9.24
CA SER A 143 -8.64 -15.96 10.55
C SER A 143 -9.87 -16.84 10.79
N LYS A 144 -9.71 -17.97 11.50
CA LYS A 144 -10.82 -18.90 11.78
C LYS A 144 -12.06 -18.21 12.37
N ALA A 145 -11.91 -17.04 13.01
CA ALA A 145 -13.00 -16.26 13.58
C ALA A 145 -13.94 -15.62 12.54
N GLU A 146 -13.44 -15.24 11.36
CA GLU A 146 -14.29 -14.66 10.30
C GLU A 146 -15.12 -15.72 9.57
N ARG A 147 -14.62 -16.96 9.48
CA ARG A 147 -15.35 -18.09 8.86
C ARG A 147 -16.62 -18.45 9.65
N THR A 148 -16.56 -18.39 10.97
CA THR A 148 -17.71 -18.72 11.84
C THR A 148 -18.82 -17.66 11.82
N SER A 149 -18.46 -16.39 11.56
CA SER A 149 -19.42 -15.29 11.47
C SER A 149 -20.23 -15.37 10.18
N ASP A 150 -19.60 -15.73 9.06
CA ASP A 150 -20.25 -15.84 7.76
C ASP A 150 -21.13 -17.10 7.65
N ASP A 151 -20.74 -18.21 8.30
CA ASP A 151 -21.59 -19.41 8.42
C ASP A 151 -22.86 -19.14 9.23
N ARG A 152 -22.76 -18.38 10.33
CA ARG A 152 -23.96 -17.99 11.10
C ARG A 152 -24.86 -17.02 10.35
N ALA A 153 -24.28 -16.10 9.57
CA ALA A 153 -25.06 -15.19 8.73
C ALA A 153 -25.75 -15.89 7.55
N ARG A 154 -25.16 -16.96 7.00
CA ARG A 154 -25.79 -17.81 5.97
C ARG A 154 -26.88 -18.71 6.53
N MET A 155 -26.76 -19.18 7.76
CA MET A 155 -27.80 -19.98 8.43
C MET A 155 -29.02 -19.16 8.89
N ALA A 156 -28.91 -17.84 8.95
CA ALA A 156 -29.97 -16.95 9.43
C ALA A 156 -30.82 -16.32 8.31
N ARG A 157 -30.66 -16.73 7.05
CA ARG A 157 -31.52 -16.28 5.94
C ARG A 157 -32.59 -17.35 5.64
N PRO A 158 -33.89 -17.02 5.77
CA PRO A 158 -34.99 -17.94 5.45
C PRO A 158 -35.09 -18.24 3.95
#